data_AF-A0A2Z5FXF8-F1
#
_entry.id   AF-A0A2Z5FXF8-F1
#
_cell.length_a   1.000
_cell.length_b   1.000
_cell.length_c   1.000
_cell.angle_alpha   90.00
_cell.angle_beta   90.00
_cell.angle_gamma   90.00
#
_symmetry.space_group_name_H-M   'P 1'
#
loop_
_entity.id
_entity.type
_entity.pdbx_description
1 polymer ?
#
loop_
_entity_poly.entity_id
_entity_poly.type
_entity_poly.pdbx_seq_one_letter_code
_entity_poly.pdbx_strand_id
1 'polypeptide(L)'
;MRVFRFREFEFYEQTLELQRSGAPVHLQQQPARVLAFLLNHRGSLVTREQIRLAIWGEDTFVDFEQGLNFCIRQIRLAMNDQAEHPRHIETLPRLGNRCISPIDEIGEPALAKKRIRIAVVPFEDLSGEIASYFAAGLTEDMVSALSRIQPASLRISAIPRLNADDASSDYFERLQRQLNLDYLLRGSVRRSGDRLRICAQLYDLRDKSILWSETYDRKTGDLLAMQEEVTQRVSQSLTLELFPGATFGSRRYSRSSAPYDAYLKGRFFWHKMTTEAIRTSMAYFQEALSITRSFAPAHAGLADCYAQMGSVRVGQMRRGGKPARLRMPPVRLPRQLW
;
A
#
# COMPACT_ATOMS: atom_id res chain seq x y z
N MET A 1 -8.93 -0.98 20.40
CA MET A 1 -9.15 -1.91 19.27
C MET A 1 -10.26 -2.85 19.72
N ARG A 2 -11.48 -2.68 19.20
CA ARG A 2 -12.67 -3.42 19.68
C ARG A 2 -12.86 -4.70 18.87
N VAL A 3 -13.15 -5.79 19.59
CA VAL A 3 -13.63 -7.04 19.00
C VAL A 3 -15.03 -7.27 19.56
N PHE A 4 -15.99 -7.41 18.66
CA PHE A 4 -17.36 -7.76 19.04
C PHE A 4 -17.50 -9.27 18.90
N ARG A 5 -17.76 -9.96 20.01
CA ARG A 5 -18.17 -11.36 19.99
C ARG A 5 -19.68 -11.42 20.13
N PHE A 6 -20.33 -12.16 19.25
CA PHE A 6 -21.76 -12.39 19.32
C PHE A 6 -22.06 -13.79 18.79
N ARG A 7 -22.59 -14.64 19.68
CA ARG A 7 -22.81 -16.07 19.41
C ARG A 7 -21.51 -16.75 18.93
N GLU A 8 -21.52 -17.40 17.77
CA GLU A 8 -20.33 -18.04 17.20
C GLU A 8 -19.41 -17.09 16.40
N PHE A 9 -19.74 -15.81 16.31
CA PHE A 9 -19.03 -14.85 15.48
C PHE A 9 -18.12 -13.93 16.29
N GLU A 10 -16.99 -13.59 15.68
CA GLU A 10 -16.10 -12.52 16.12
C GLU A 10 -15.92 -11.52 14.99
N PHE A 11 -16.15 -10.24 15.27
CA PHE A 11 -15.95 -9.16 14.32
C PHE A 11 -14.85 -8.22 14.80
N TYR A 12 -13.84 -8.04 13.94
CA TYR A 12 -12.67 -7.20 14.19
C TYR A 12 -12.90 -5.83 13.54
N GLU A 13 -13.26 -4.82 14.34
CA GLU A 13 -13.69 -3.51 13.86
C GLU A 13 -12.66 -2.81 12.96
N GLN A 14 -11.37 -2.91 13.29
CA GLN A 14 -10.31 -2.22 12.55
C GLN A 14 -10.01 -2.84 11.18
N THR A 15 -10.10 -4.16 11.07
CA THR A 15 -9.79 -4.88 9.81
C THR A 15 -11.03 -5.19 9.00
N LEU A 16 -12.21 -4.94 9.57
CA LEU A 16 -13.53 -5.24 9.01
C LEU A 16 -13.69 -6.74 8.69
N GLU A 17 -13.11 -7.59 9.54
CA GLU A 17 -13.11 -9.04 9.34
C GLU A 17 -14.12 -9.72 10.24
N LEU A 18 -14.87 -10.65 9.64
CA LEU A 18 -15.78 -11.54 10.34
C LEU A 18 -15.16 -12.94 10.41
N GLN A 19 -15.17 -13.53 11.60
CA GLN A 19 -14.82 -14.92 11.82
C GLN A 19 -16.00 -15.68 12.43
N ARG A 20 -16.11 -16.96 12.11
CA ARG A 20 -17.07 -17.90 12.70
C ARG A 20 -16.29 -19.06 13.30
N SER A 21 -16.35 -19.21 14.63
CA SER A 21 -15.59 -20.23 15.36
C SER A 21 -14.09 -20.24 15.01
N GLY A 22 -13.50 -19.05 14.82
CA GLY A 22 -12.08 -18.86 14.45
C GLY A 22 -11.75 -19.00 12.96
N ALA A 23 -12.70 -19.40 12.11
CA ALA A 23 -12.50 -19.45 10.65
C ALA A 23 -12.97 -18.14 9.98
N PRO A 24 -12.23 -17.57 9.01
CA PRO A 24 -12.64 -16.36 8.32
C PRO A 24 -13.91 -16.60 7.48
N VAL A 25 -14.86 -15.68 7.60
CA VAL A 25 -16.08 -15.63 6.78
C VAL A 25 -15.92 -14.49 5.79
N HIS A 26 -16.08 -14.79 4.50
CA HIS A 26 -16.00 -13.75 3.48
C HIS A 26 -17.16 -12.77 3.63
N LEU A 27 -16.82 -11.50 3.81
CA LEU A 27 -17.74 -10.37 3.81
C LEU A 27 -17.04 -9.22 3.11
N GLN A 28 -17.68 -8.64 2.09
CA GLN A 28 -17.13 -7.51 1.35
C GLN A 28 -16.99 -6.28 2.26
N GLN A 29 -16.13 -5.34 1.88
CA GLN A 29 -15.80 -4.16 2.70
C GLN A 29 -17.01 -3.34 3.10
N GLN A 30 -17.83 -2.95 2.13
CA GLN A 30 -18.95 -2.04 2.38
C GLN A 30 -20.03 -2.69 3.27
N PRO A 31 -20.42 -3.96 3.05
CA PRO A 31 -21.21 -4.72 4.02
C PRO A 31 -20.54 -4.82 5.41
N ALA A 32 -19.23 -5.04 5.49
CA ALA A 32 -18.53 -5.11 6.76
C ALA A 32 -18.51 -3.77 7.50
N ARG A 33 -18.38 -2.64 6.79
CA ARG A 33 -18.52 -1.28 7.36
C ARG A 33 -19.92 -1.04 7.92
N VAL A 34 -20.97 -1.45 7.19
CA VAL A 34 -22.35 -1.40 7.69
C VAL A 34 -22.51 -2.25 8.94
N LEU A 35 -21.97 -3.48 8.96
CA LEU A 35 -21.98 -4.35 10.14
C LEU A 35 -21.27 -3.70 11.34
N ALA A 36 -20.07 -3.15 11.14
CA ALA A 36 -19.33 -2.42 12.18
C ALA A 36 -20.16 -1.28 12.78
N PHE A 37 -20.86 -0.52 11.93
CA PHE A 37 -21.71 0.57 12.38
C PHE A 37 -22.91 0.08 13.20
N LEU A 38 -23.57 -1.00 12.77
CA LEU A 38 -24.68 -1.62 13.52
C LEU A 38 -24.22 -2.21 14.86
N LEU A 39 -23.03 -2.82 14.92
CA LEU A 39 -22.46 -3.37 16.16
C LEU A 39 -22.08 -2.28 17.18
N ASN A 40 -21.59 -1.13 16.70
CA ASN A 40 -21.32 0.02 17.57
C ASN A 40 -22.61 0.63 18.15
N HIS A 41 -23.73 0.50 17.44
CA HIS A 41 -25.06 0.94 17.89
C HIS A 41 -25.90 -0.25 18.37
N ARG A 42 -25.25 -1.26 18.98
CA ARG A 42 -25.89 -2.49 19.48
C ARG A 42 -27.17 -2.22 20.25
N GLY A 43 -28.22 -2.98 19.95
CA GLY A 43 -29.54 -2.87 20.57
C GLY A 43 -30.35 -1.63 20.16
N SER A 44 -29.74 -0.63 19.53
CA SER A 44 -30.42 0.59 19.08
C SER A 44 -30.89 0.47 17.63
N LEU A 45 -32.00 1.14 17.31
CA LEU A 45 -32.43 1.32 15.93
C LEU A 45 -31.48 2.32 15.25
N VAL A 46 -30.79 1.86 14.21
CA VAL A 46 -29.99 2.71 13.34
C VAL A 46 -30.80 3.03 12.09
N THR A 47 -31.09 4.31 11.91
CA THR A 47 -31.90 4.78 10.78
C THR A 47 -31.14 4.68 9.46
N ARG A 48 -31.87 4.60 8.34
CA ARG A 48 -31.27 4.61 7.00
C ARG A 48 -30.40 5.84 6.77
N GLU A 49 -30.85 7.01 7.24
CA GLU A 49 -30.11 8.27 7.10
C GLU A 49 -28.79 8.26 7.88
N GLN A 50 -28.78 7.72 9.11
CA GLN A 50 -27.54 7.56 9.87
C GLN A 50 -26.53 6.65 9.16
N ILE A 51 -27.01 5.56 8.55
CA ILE A 51 -26.16 4.65 7.78
C ILE A 51 -25.64 5.35 6.51
N ARG A 52 -26.48 6.11 5.81
CA ARG A 52 -26.09 6.88 4.63
C ARG A 52 -24.96 7.86 4.96
N LEU A 53 -25.16 8.70 5.96
CA LEU A 53 -24.17 9.71 6.38
C LEU A 53 -22.86 9.06 6.84
N ALA A 54 -22.93 7.98 7.62
CA ALA A 54 -21.74 7.34 8.17
C ALA A 54 -20.92 6.55 7.14
N ILE A 55 -21.57 5.93 6.14
CA ILE A 55 -20.90 4.98 5.24
C ILE A 55 -20.70 5.56 3.84
N TRP A 56 -21.67 6.31 3.31
CA TRP A 56 -21.67 6.85 1.94
C TRP A 56 -21.43 8.37 1.85
N GLY A 57 -21.57 9.12 2.96
CA GLY A 57 -21.38 10.58 3.01
C GLY A 57 -22.61 11.39 2.54
N GLU A 58 -22.52 12.72 2.60
CA GLU A 58 -23.64 13.61 2.23
C GLU A 58 -23.90 13.65 0.70
N ASP A 59 -22.84 13.56 -0.11
CA ASP A 59 -22.86 13.77 -1.57
C ASP A 59 -23.01 12.47 -2.40
N THR A 60 -23.77 11.49 -1.93
CA THR A 60 -23.88 10.19 -2.63
C THR A 60 -24.80 10.25 -3.86
N PHE A 61 -24.22 10.18 -5.07
CA PHE A 61 -24.93 10.13 -6.36
C PHE A 61 -25.39 8.71 -6.80
N VAL A 62 -25.33 7.72 -5.90
CA VAL A 62 -25.63 6.29 -6.19
C VAL A 62 -26.96 5.91 -5.53
N ASP A 63 -27.64 4.88 -6.05
CA ASP A 63 -28.83 4.27 -5.44
C ASP A 63 -28.49 3.67 -4.05
N PHE A 64 -28.47 4.53 -3.04
CA PHE A 64 -28.20 4.21 -1.63
C PHE A 64 -29.14 3.11 -1.13
N GLU A 65 -30.40 3.15 -1.54
CA GLU A 65 -31.41 2.18 -1.13
C GLU A 65 -31.03 0.78 -1.60
N GLN A 66 -30.64 0.64 -2.87
CA GLN A 66 -30.15 -0.61 -3.42
C GLN A 66 -28.84 -1.05 -2.76
N GLY A 67 -27.90 -0.11 -2.52
CA GLY A 67 -26.63 -0.38 -1.87
C GLY A 67 -26.76 -0.88 -0.43
N LEU A 68 -27.63 -0.25 0.37
CA LEU A 68 -27.90 -0.69 1.74
C LEU A 68 -28.60 -2.04 1.76
N ASN A 69 -29.59 -2.26 0.89
CA ASN A 69 -30.29 -3.54 0.81
C ASN A 69 -29.33 -4.68 0.41
N PHE A 70 -28.41 -4.41 -0.52
CA PHE A 70 -27.33 -5.33 -0.86
C PHE A 70 -26.43 -5.63 0.35
N CYS A 71 -26.00 -4.60 1.08
CA CYS A 71 -25.15 -4.77 2.27
C CYS A 71 -25.82 -5.63 3.34
N ILE A 72 -27.08 -5.34 3.70
CA ILE A 72 -27.83 -6.13 4.68
C ILE A 72 -28.00 -7.58 4.21
N ARG A 73 -28.24 -7.81 2.92
CA ARG A 73 -28.30 -9.17 2.36
C ARG A 73 -26.97 -9.91 2.50
N GLN A 74 -25.84 -9.28 2.15
CA GLN A 74 -24.51 -9.90 2.29
C GLN A 74 -24.17 -10.23 3.75
N ILE A 75 -24.49 -9.31 4.68
CA ILE A 75 -24.32 -9.53 6.11
C ILE A 75 -25.14 -10.74 6.59
N ARG A 76 -26.41 -10.83 6.19
CA ARG A 76 -27.28 -11.97 6.53
C ARG A 76 -26.75 -13.28 5.97
N LEU A 77 -26.30 -13.30 4.71
CA LEU A 77 -25.70 -14.48 4.10
C LEU A 77 -24.45 -14.94 4.85
N ALA A 78 -23.54 -14.01 5.20
CA ALA A 78 -22.32 -14.31 5.92
C ALA A 78 -22.59 -14.89 7.32
N MET A 79 -23.62 -14.39 8.00
CA MET A 79 -23.99 -14.86 9.35
C MET A 79 -25.03 -16.00 9.34
N ASN A 80 -25.46 -16.45 8.16
CA ASN A 80 -26.56 -17.40 8.00
C ASN A 80 -27.85 -16.97 8.76
N ASP A 81 -28.19 -15.68 8.65
CA ASP A 81 -29.33 -15.03 9.29
C ASP A 81 -30.53 -14.92 8.33
N GLN A 82 -31.75 -15.03 8.85
CA GLN A 82 -32.99 -14.99 8.07
C GLN A 82 -33.75 -13.70 8.31
N ALA A 83 -34.36 -13.12 7.27
CA ALA A 83 -35.07 -11.84 7.40
C ALA A 83 -36.39 -12.00 8.18
N GLU A 84 -37.05 -13.14 8.01
CA GLU A 84 -38.34 -13.47 8.62
C GLU A 84 -38.18 -13.87 10.10
N HIS A 85 -37.02 -14.41 10.45
CA HIS A 85 -36.68 -14.87 11.80
C HIS A 85 -35.28 -14.37 12.20
N PRO A 86 -35.09 -13.05 12.36
CA PRO A 86 -33.77 -12.48 12.55
C PRO A 86 -33.18 -12.92 13.89
N ARG A 87 -31.93 -13.33 13.85
CA ARG A 87 -31.11 -13.71 15.01
C ARG A 87 -30.03 -12.68 15.29
N HIS A 88 -29.63 -11.94 14.25
CA HIS A 88 -28.53 -11.00 14.32
C HIS A 88 -28.97 -9.59 13.93
N ILE A 89 -29.56 -9.44 12.74
CA ILE A 89 -29.94 -8.14 12.18
C ILE A 89 -31.43 -8.12 11.88
N GLU A 90 -32.17 -7.35 12.67
CA GLU A 90 -33.58 -7.06 12.44
C GLU A 90 -33.71 -5.83 11.53
N THR A 91 -34.52 -5.97 10.48
CA THR A 91 -34.88 -4.83 9.62
C THR A 91 -36.25 -4.34 10.01
N LEU A 92 -36.34 -3.06 10.37
CA LEU A 92 -37.59 -2.36 10.62
C LEU A 92 -37.98 -1.60 9.35
N PRO A 93 -39.05 -2.02 8.64
CA PRO A 93 -39.41 -1.44 7.36
C PRO A 93 -39.52 0.09 7.42
N ARG A 94 -38.90 0.76 6.43
CA ARG A 94 -38.85 2.24 6.29
C ARG A 94 -38.12 2.99 7.41
N LEU A 95 -37.71 2.33 8.48
CA LEU A 95 -37.03 2.95 9.61
C LEU A 95 -35.53 2.70 9.54
N GLY A 96 -35.10 1.44 9.46
CA GLY A 96 -33.68 1.12 9.49
C GLY A 96 -33.38 -0.30 9.94
N ASN A 97 -32.22 -0.49 10.55
CA ASN A 97 -31.74 -1.80 11.00
C ASN A 97 -31.30 -1.74 12.46
N ARG A 98 -31.49 -2.85 13.17
CA ARG A 98 -31.10 -3.01 14.56
C ARG A 98 -30.31 -4.30 14.72
N CYS A 99 -29.17 -4.23 15.40
CA CYS A 99 -28.48 -5.44 15.83
C CYS A 99 -29.12 -5.94 17.13
N ILE A 100 -29.66 -7.16 17.08
CA ILE A 100 -30.40 -7.80 18.17
C ILE A 100 -29.62 -8.93 18.85
N SER A 101 -28.43 -9.28 18.34
CA SER A 101 -27.58 -10.25 19.01
C SER A 101 -27.00 -9.69 20.31
N PRO A 102 -26.93 -10.50 21.39
CA PRO A 102 -26.12 -10.17 22.56
C PRO A 102 -24.66 -10.03 22.12
N ILE A 103 -24.06 -8.88 22.38
CA ILE A 103 -22.70 -8.56 21.98
C ILE A 103 -21.85 -8.39 23.24
N ASP A 104 -20.85 -9.25 23.36
CA ASP A 104 -19.76 -9.08 24.30
C ASP A 104 -18.66 -8.28 23.61
N GLU A 105 -18.34 -7.11 24.17
CA GLU A 105 -17.16 -6.36 23.75
C GLU A 105 -15.96 -6.95 24.47
N ILE A 106 -15.20 -7.78 23.75
CA ILE A 106 -14.06 -8.48 24.33
C ILE A 106 -12.83 -7.65 24.02
N GLY A 107 -12.18 -7.14 25.07
CA GLY A 107 -10.83 -6.62 24.95
C GLY A 107 -9.92 -7.72 24.37
N GLU A 108 -9.10 -7.35 23.37
CA GLU A 108 -8.24 -8.22 22.54
C GLU A 108 -8.10 -9.69 23.01
N PRO A 109 -8.61 -10.69 22.27
CA PRO A 109 -8.00 -12.02 22.34
C PRO A 109 -6.57 -11.89 21.81
N ALA A 110 -5.58 -12.44 22.52
CA ALA A 110 -4.16 -12.42 22.19
C ALA A 110 -3.80 -13.21 20.90
N LEU A 111 -4.75 -13.43 19.99
CA LEU A 111 -4.48 -13.88 18.63
C LEU A 111 -3.82 -12.71 17.88
N ALA A 112 -2.63 -12.97 17.35
CA ALA A 112 -1.77 -11.99 16.68
C ALA A 112 -2.57 -10.96 15.87
N LYS A 113 -2.52 -9.68 16.29
CA LYS A 113 -3.09 -8.54 15.57
C LYS A 113 -2.83 -8.72 14.08
N LYS A 114 -3.89 -9.03 13.32
CA LYS A 114 -3.76 -9.24 11.89
C LYS A 114 -3.32 -7.92 11.28
N ARG A 115 -2.11 -7.92 10.73
CA ARG A 115 -1.50 -6.73 10.13
C ARG A 115 -2.10 -6.53 8.75
N ILE A 116 -2.63 -5.35 8.49
CA ILE A 116 -3.02 -4.91 7.16
C ILE A 116 -1.78 -4.88 6.27
N ARG A 117 -1.85 -5.48 5.09
CA ARG A 117 -0.75 -5.55 4.12
C ARG A 117 -1.14 -4.82 2.85
N ILE A 118 -0.34 -3.81 2.50
CA ILE A 118 -0.55 -2.99 1.31
C ILE A 118 0.66 -3.10 0.40
N ALA A 119 0.41 -3.37 -0.88
CA ALA A 119 1.42 -3.17 -1.91
C ALA A 119 1.30 -1.76 -2.49
N VAL A 120 2.42 -1.06 -2.63
CA VAL A 120 2.50 0.16 -3.42
C VAL A 120 3.15 -0.21 -4.74
N VAL A 121 2.43 -0.01 -5.84
CA VAL A 121 2.98 -0.21 -7.18
C VAL A 121 3.51 1.09 -7.76
N PRO A 122 4.46 1.02 -8.71
CA PRO A 122 4.96 2.21 -9.38
C PRO A 122 3.82 3.02 -9.98
N PHE A 123 3.78 4.31 -9.65
CA PHE A 123 2.87 5.24 -10.29
C PHE A 123 3.17 5.27 -11.79
N GLU A 124 2.15 5.10 -12.59
CA GLU A 124 2.25 5.03 -14.03
C GLU A 124 2.41 6.44 -14.61
N ASP A 125 3.44 6.65 -15.42
CA ASP A 125 3.58 7.90 -16.15
C ASP A 125 2.88 7.80 -17.52
N LEU A 126 1.81 8.58 -17.68
CA LEU A 126 1.00 8.67 -18.89
C LEU A 126 1.42 9.85 -19.80
N SER A 127 2.59 10.43 -19.56
CA SER A 127 3.06 11.70 -20.15
C SER A 127 4.46 11.65 -20.78
N GLY A 128 5.32 10.70 -20.42
CA GLY A 128 6.67 10.51 -20.97
C GLY A 128 7.83 10.98 -20.05
N GLU A 129 9.08 10.72 -20.44
CA GLU A 129 10.31 10.65 -19.58
C GLU A 129 10.44 11.63 -18.39
N ILE A 130 10.04 12.90 -18.52
CA ILE A 130 10.12 13.89 -17.43
C ILE A 130 9.14 13.53 -16.29
N ALA A 131 7.96 13.03 -16.59
CA ALA A 131 7.04 12.58 -15.55
C ALA A 131 7.44 11.21 -14.97
N SER A 132 8.36 10.49 -15.61
CA SER A 132 8.77 9.16 -15.16
C SER A 132 9.64 9.22 -13.89
N TYR A 133 10.54 10.21 -13.76
CA TYR A 133 11.28 10.40 -12.50
C TYR A 133 10.36 10.91 -11.39
N PHE A 134 9.38 11.76 -11.74
CA PHE A 134 8.40 12.29 -10.80
C PHE A 134 7.50 11.19 -10.24
N ALA A 135 6.98 10.31 -11.11
CA ALA A 135 6.15 9.18 -10.75
C ALA A 135 6.93 8.15 -9.91
N ALA A 136 8.19 7.89 -10.26
CA ALA A 136 9.08 7.06 -9.44
C ALA A 136 9.30 7.67 -8.05
N GLY A 137 9.57 8.98 -7.97
CA GLY A 137 9.75 9.68 -6.69
C GLY A 137 8.48 9.66 -5.83
N LEU A 138 7.32 9.86 -6.45
CA LEU A 138 6.03 9.76 -5.77
C LEU A 138 5.79 8.36 -5.19
N THR A 139 6.15 7.31 -5.93
CA THR A 139 6.05 5.92 -5.45
C THR A 139 6.89 5.70 -4.19
N GLU A 140 8.14 6.15 -4.20
CA GLU A 140 9.05 6.02 -3.06
C GLU A 140 8.58 6.82 -1.84
N ASP A 141 8.08 8.02 -2.08
CA ASP A 141 7.54 8.88 -1.03
C ASP A 141 6.29 8.25 -0.39
N MET A 142 5.42 7.64 -1.18
CA MET A 142 4.26 6.86 -0.69
C MET A 142 4.71 5.67 0.16
N VAL A 143 5.62 4.83 -0.35
CA VAL A 143 6.16 3.69 0.41
C VAL A 143 6.74 4.16 1.75
N SER A 144 7.56 5.20 1.71
CA SER A 144 8.21 5.77 2.88
C SER A 144 7.21 6.32 3.88
N ALA A 145 6.21 7.07 3.41
CA ALA A 145 5.22 7.71 4.26
C ALA A 145 4.29 6.69 4.92
N LEU A 146 3.76 5.75 4.14
CA LEU A 146 2.87 4.71 4.65
C LEU A 146 3.58 3.75 5.60
N SER A 147 4.86 3.45 5.38
CA SER A 147 5.63 2.56 6.28
C SER A 147 5.79 3.10 7.70
N ARG A 148 5.62 4.41 7.90
CA ARG A 148 5.65 5.05 9.23
C ARG A 148 4.30 5.03 9.94
N ILE A 149 3.21 4.73 9.23
CA ILE A 149 1.86 4.74 9.77
C ILE A 149 1.64 3.41 10.49
N GLN A 150 1.34 3.49 11.79
CA GLN A 150 1.02 2.35 12.65
C GLN A 150 1.84 1.08 12.35
N PRO A 151 3.19 1.11 12.50
CA PRO A 151 4.07 0.01 12.09
C PRO A 151 3.84 -1.30 12.88
N ALA A 152 3.01 -1.30 13.92
CA ALA A 152 2.55 -2.52 14.57
C ALA A 152 1.46 -3.26 13.75
N SER A 153 0.63 -2.50 13.04
CA SER A 153 -0.61 -2.94 12.38
C SER A 153 -0.57 -2.86 10.85
N LEU A 154 0.33 -2.05 10.27
CA LEU A 154 0.45 -1.88 8.81
C LEU A 154 1.77 -2.43 8.28
N ARG A 155 1.73 -3.19 7.18
CA ARG A 155 2.89 -3.69 6.45
C ARG A 155 2.84 -3.20 5.01
N ILE A 156 3.91 -2.55 4.58
CA ILE A 156 4.03 -2.02 3.23
C ILE A 156 5.01 -2.88 2.43
N SER A 157 4.59 -3.28 1.24
CA SER A 157 5.44 -3.93 0.24
C SER A 157 5.62 -2.99 -0.95
N ALA A 158 6.85 -2.55 -1.19
CA ALA A 158 7.19 -1.81 -2.40
C ALA A 158 7.35 -2.81 -3.56
N ILE A 159 6.58 -2.62 -4.63
CA ILE A 159 6.68 -3.46 -5.82
C ILE A 159 7.62 -2.76 -6.82
N PRO A 160 8.81 -3.30 -7.09
CA PRO A 160 9.85 -2.57 -7.81
C PRO A 160 9.60 -2.44 -9.31
N ARG A 161 8.69 -3.24 -9.89
CA ARG A 161 8.40 -3.21 -11.34
C ARG A 161 7.03 -3.77 -11.67
N LEU A 162 6.36 -3.09 -12.59
CA LEU A 162 5.29 -3.63 -13.44
C LEU A 162 5.79 -3.46 -14.88
N ASN A 163 5.90 -4.52 -15.67
CA ASN A 163 6.04 -4.34 -17.11
C ASN A 163 4.67 -3.94 -17.68
N ALA A 164 4.65 -3.23 -18.82
CA ALA A 164 3.39 -2.82 -19.45
C ALA A 164 2.47 -4.02 -19.79
N ASP A 165 3.07 -5.18 -20.13
CA ASP A 165 2.35 -6.45 -20.37
C ASP A 165 1.94 -7.17 -19.07
N ASP A 166 2.49 -6.79 -17.91
CA ASP A 166 2.22 -7.39 -16.59
C ASP A 166 1.06 -6.71 -15.84
N ALA A 167 0.42 -5.68 -16.40
CA ALA A 167 -0.76 -5.03 -15.80
C ALA A 167 -2.05 -5.85 -15.94
N SER A 168 -1.95 -7.16 -16.21
CA SER A 168 -3.10 -8.06 -16.31
C SER A 168 -3.67 -8.40 -14.92
N SER A 169 -4.98 -8.68 -14.85
CA SER A 169 -5.65 -9.12 -13.60
C SER A 169 -4.92 -10.29 -12.93
N ASP A 170 -4.29 -11.15 -13.74
CA ASP A 170 -3.58 -12.36 -13.29
C ASP A 170 -2.26 -12.06 -12.55
N TYR A 171 -1.62 -10.91 -12.82
CA TYR A 171 -0.46 -10.46 -12.06
C TYR A 171 -0.84 -10.09 -10.62
N PHE A 172 -1.87 -9.25 -10.45
CA PHE A 172 -2.27 -8.78 -9.13
C PHE A 172 -2.82 -9.90 -8.26
N GLU A 173 -3.51 -10.88 -8.83
CA GLU A 173 -3.93 -12.08 -8.09
C GLU A 173 -2.76 -12.93 -7.61
N ARG A 174 -1.72 -13.12 -8.45
CA ARG A 174 -0.49 -13.81 -8.04
C ARG A 174 0.22 -13.03 -6.94
N LEU A 175 0.30 -11.72 -7.07
CA LEU A 175 0.91 -10.82 -6.09
C LEU A 175 0.19 -10.90 -4.74
N GLN A 176 -1.15 -10.86 -4.78
CA GLN A 176 -2.01 -11.02 -3.61
C GLN A 176 -1.73 -12.33 -2.89
N ARG A 177 -1.67 -13.45 -3.63
CA ARG A 177 -1.40 -14.78 -3.06
C ARG A 177 0.01 -14.89 -2.48
N GLN A 178 1.03 -14.39 -3.18
CA GLN A 178 2.42 -14.50 -2.75
C GLN A 178 2.75 -13.65 -1.52
N LEU A 179 2.24 -12.43 -1.46
CA LEU A 179 2.55 -11.47 -0.39
C LEU A 179 1.45 -11.40 0.69
N ASN A 180 0.35 -12.13 0.49
CA ASN A 180 -0.86 -12.10 1.31
C ASN A 180 -1.38 -10.66 1.46
N LEU A 181 -1.54 -9.96 0.34
CA LEU A 181 -1.95 -8.55 0.33
C LEU A 181 -3.44 -8.40 0.58
N ASP A 182 -3.80 -7.40 1.38
CA ASP A 182 -5.18 -6.97 1.55
C ASP A 182 -5.53 -5.88 0.53
N TYR A 183 -4.59 -4.95 0.30
CA TYR A 183 -4.79 -3.80 -0.55
C TYR A 183 -3.65 -3.54 -1.53
N LEU A 184 -3.98 -2.81 -2.60
CA LEU A 184 -3.05 -2.32 -3.60
C LEU A 184 -3.22 -0.80 -3.76
N LEU A 185 -2.18 -0.03 -3.47
CA LEU A 185 -2.10 1.38 -3.83
C LEU A 185 -1.48 1.52 -5.22
N ARG A 186 -2.26 2.04 -6.15
CA ARG A 186 -1.83 2.38 -7.51
C ARG A 186 -2.08 3.85 -7.79
N GLY A 187 -1.42 4.36 -8.82
CA GLY A 187 -1.72 5.70 -9.30
C GLY A 187 -1.12 5.97 -10.66
N SER A 188 -1.47 7.13 -11.20
CA SER A 188 -0.94 7.59 -12.48
C SER A 188 -0.65 9.09 -12.42
N VAL A 189 0.31 9.50 -13.24
CA VAL A 189 0.72 10.88 -13.43
C VAL A 189 0.54 11.21 -14.90
N ARG A 190 -0.17 12.29 -15.19
CA ARG A 190 -0.36 12.79 -16.55
C ARG A 190 -0.09 14.28 -16.62
N ARG A 191 0.85 14.67 -17.46
CA ARG A 191 1.15 16.07 -17.77
C ARG A 191 0.41 16.51 -19.03
N SER A 192 -0.20 17.68 -18.99
CA SER A 192 -0.82 18.36 -20.13
C SER A 192 -0.40 19.84 -20.08
N GLY A 193 0.56 20.22 -20.94
CA GLY A 193 1.14 21.56 -20.94
C GLY A 193 1.84 21.90 -19.63
N ASP A 194 1.36 22.96 -18.96
CA ASP A 194 1.82 23.43 -17.65
C ASP A 194 1.05 22.81 -16.47
N ARG A 195 0.19 21.81 -16.70
CA ARG A 195 -0.59 21.14 -15.65
C ARG A 195 -0.18 19.68 -15.51
N LEU A 196 -0.16 19.23 -14.27
CA LEU A 196 0.11 17.86 -13.89
C LEU A 196 -1.07 17.34 -13.09
N ARG A 197 -1.63 16.22 -13.56
CA ARG A 197 -2.72 15.50 -12.92
C ARG A 197 -2.18 14.21 -12.33
N ILE A 198 -2.46 13.98 -11.06
CA ILE A 198 -2.11 12.74 -10.35
C ILE A 198 -3.40 12.07 -9.92
N CYS A 199 -3.55 10.79 -10.23
CA CYS A 199 -4.61 9.95 -9.68
C CYS A 199 -3.97 8.94 -8.73
N ALA A 200 -4.54 8.78 -7.53
CA ALA A 200 -4.14 7.75 -6.58
C ALA A 200 -5.37 6.94 -6.16
N GLN A 201 -5.22 5.62 -6.06
CA GLN A 201 -6.32 4.70 -5.80
C GLN A 201 -5.88 3.58 -4.87
N LEU A 202 -6.70 3.31 -3.86
CA LEU A 202 -6.58 2.13 -3.01
C LEU A 202 -7.59 1.08 -3.47
N TYR A 203 -7.09 -0.05 -3.91
CA TYR A 203 -7.88 -1.18 -4.38
C TYR A 203 -7.92 -2.26 -3.30
N ASP A 204 -9.11 -2.75 -2.99
CA ASP A 204 -9.28 -3.93 -2.14
C ASP A 204 -9.16 -5.19 -3.00
N LEU A 205 -8.15 -6.00 -2.71
CA LEU A 205 -7.87 -7.20 -3.51
C LEU A 205 -8.81 -8.36 -3.13
N ARG A 206 -9.55 -8.28 -2.03
CA ARG A 206 -10.45 -9.36 -1.56
C ARG A 206 -11.75 -9.38 -2.33
N ASP A 207 -12.31 -8.21 -2.63
CA ASP A 207 -13.56 -8.06 -3.39
C ASP A 207 -13.38 -7.35 -4.75
N LYS A 208 -12.14 -7.02 -5.11
CA LYS A 208 -11.77 -6.42 -6.41
C LYS A 208 -12.48 -5.07 -6.64
N SER A 209 -12.56 -4.25 -5.60
CA SER A 209 -13.19 -2.94 -5.63
C SER A 209 -12.20 -1.80 -5.37
N ILE A 210 -12.54 -0.59 -5.82
CA ILE A 210 -11.80 0.62 -5.45
C ILE A 210 -12.39 1.09 -4.11
N LEU A 211 -11.59 1.03 -3.04
CA LEU A 211 -11.97 1.52 -1.72
C LEU A 211 -11.92 3.04 -1.66
N TRP A 212 -10.89 3.62 -2.28
CA TRP A 212 -10.66 5.06 -2.28
C TRP A 212 -9.95 5.50 -3.57
N SER A 213 -10.28 6.70 -4.06
CA SER A 213 -9.65 7.31 -5.23
C SER A 213 -9.66 8.83 -5.07
N GLU A 214 -8.53 9.48 -5.31
CA GLU A 214 -8.44 10.95 -5.32
C GLU A 214 -7.62 11.42 -6.52
N THR A 215 -7.97 12.60 -7.04
CA THR A 215 -7.29 13.25 -8.16
C THR A 215 -6.78 14.62 -7.75
N TYR A 216 -5.51 14.88 -8.04
CA TYR A 216 -4.83 16.14 -7.75
C TYR A 216 -4.42 16.81 -9.06
N ASP A 217 -4.85 18.05 -9.27
CA ASP A 217 -4.54 18.84 -10.47
C ASP A 217 -3.83 20.13 -10.06
N ARG A 218 -2.60 20.33 -10.56
CA ARG A 218 -1.78 21.51 -10.23
C ARG A 218 -0.94 21.97 -11.41
N LYS A 219 -0.46 23.22 -11.34
CA LYS A 219 0.54 23.72 -12.28
C LYS A 219 1.90 23.08 -11.99
N THR A 220 2.70 22.80 -13.02
CA THR A 220 4.00 22.10 -12.95
C THR A 220 5.12 22.89 -12.24
N GLY A 221 4.82 24.07 -11.68
CA GLY A 221 5.82 25.03 -11.19
C GLY A 221 6.72 24.48 -10.09
N ASP A 222 6.13 23.92 -9.02
CA ASP A 222 6.87 23.27 -7.93
C ASP A 222 6.44 21.81 -7.79
N LEU A 223 7.09 20.95 -8.57
CA LEU A 223 6.84 19.51 -8.57
C LEU A 223 7.10 18.89 -7.20
N LEU A 224 8.09 19.38 -6.45
CA LEU A 224 8.48 18.77 -5.18
C LEU A 224 7.48 19.11 -4.07
N ALA A 225 7.08 20.38 -3.95
CA ALA A 225 6.00 20.76 -3.04
C ALA A 225 4.70 20.02 -3.38
N MET A 226 4.43 19.80 -4.68
CA MET A 226 3.30 18.99 -5.11
C MET A 226 3.42 17.51 -4.68
N GLN A 227 4.61 16.89 -4.81
CA GLN A 227 4.84 15.52 -4.31
C GLN A 227 4.61 15.42 -2.80
N GLU A 228 5.11 16.40 -2.04
CA GLU A 228 4.94 16.44 -0.58
C GLU A 228 3.47 16.59 -0.18
N GLU A 229 2.74 17.53 -0.80
CA GLU A 229 1.30 17.73 -0.60
C GLU A 229 0.51 16.45 -0.89
N VAL A 230 0.80 15.82 -2.04
CA VAL A 230 0.09 14.62 -2.50
C VAL A 230 0.39 13.44 -1.59
N THR A 231 1.66 13.16 -1.30
CA THR A 231 2.06 12.08 -0.37
C THR A 231 1.43 12.26 1.00
N GLN A 232 1.39 13.48 1.52
CA GLN A 232 0.77 13.76 2.81
C GLN A 232 -0.74 13.51 2.76
N ARG A 233 -1.46 14.03 1.76
CA ARG A 233 -2.91 13.84 1.63
C ARG A 233 -3.28 12.38 1.45
N VAL A 234 -2.61 11.66 0.54
CA VAL A 234 -2.85 10.23 0.34
C VAL A 234 -2.60 9.46 1.63
N SER A 235 -1.48 9.71 2.32
CA SER A 235 -1.19 9.04 3.59
C SER A 235 -2.25 9.32 4.67
N GLN A 236 -2.76 10.54 4.73
CA GLN A 236 -3.81 10.91 5.67
C GLN A 236 -5.14 10.23 5.33
N SER A 237 -5.60 10.34 4.08
CA SER A 237 -6.82 9.70 3.61
C SER A 237 -6.78 8.18 3.83
N LEU A 238 -5.69 7.53 3.45
CA LEU A 238 -5.52 6.09 3.65
C LEU A 238 -5.51 5.69 5.13
N THR A 239 -4.94 6.52 6.00
CA THR A 239 -4.99 6.25 7.45
C THR A 239 -6.42 6.28 7.97
N LEU A 240 -7.22 7.25 7.53
CA LEU A 240 -8.61 7.37 7.96
C LEU A 240 -9.48 6.22 7.45
N GLU A 241 -9.28 5.83 6.19
CA GLU A 241 -10.00 4.71 5.57
C GLU A 241 -9.64 3.36 6.20
N LEU A 242 -8.37 3.14 6.52
CA LEU A 242 -7.88 1.86 7.05
C LEU A 242 -7.95 1.76 8.58
N PHE A 243 -7.94 2.88 9.28
CA PHE A 243 -7.94 2.93 10.74
C PHE A 243 -8.93 3.99 11.26
N PRO A 244 -10.24 3.68 11.24
CA PRO A 244 -11.26 4.58 11.79
C PRO A 244 -10.95 4.94 13.26
N GLY A 245 -10.87 6.25 13.55
CA GLY A 245 -10.55 6.76 14.89
C GLY A 245 -9.06 7.03 15.19
N ALA A 246 -8.16 6.88 14.21
CA ALA A 246 -6.76 7.29 14.37
C ALA A 246 -6.62 8.83 14.46
N THR A 247 -5.97 9.33 15.52
CA THR A 247 -5.64 10.76 15.66
C THR A 247 -4.32 11.10 14.97
N PHE A 248 -4.28 12.17 14.18
CA PHE A 248 -3.08 12.62 13.49
C PHE A 248 -2.08 13.29 14.44
N GLY A 249 -0.86 12.75 14.49
CA GLY A 249 0.31 13.55 14.88
C GLY A 249 0.77 14.36 13.67
N SER A 250 0.65 15.69 13.73
CA SER A 250 1.18 16.59 12.71
C SER A 250 2.72 16.60 12.75
N ARG A 251 3.36 15.57 12.21
CA ARG A 251 4.78 15.67 11.85
C ARG A 251 4.82 16.27 10.45
N ARG A 252 5.08 17.57 10.36
CA ARG A 252 5.37 18.25 9.09
C ARG A 252 6.45 17.44 8.37
N TYR A 253 6.11 16.93 7.20
CA TYR A 253 7.14 16.67 6.21
C TYR A 253 7.71 18.05 5.87
N SER A 254 9.00 18.19 6.11
CA SER A 254 9.78 19.32 5.63
C SER A 254 11.02 18.67 5.06
N ARG A 255 10.92 18.22 3.81
CA ARG A 255 12.05 17.62 3.08
C ARG A 255 12.36 18.31 1.75
N SER A 256 11.81 19.50 1.50
CA SER A 256 12.23 20.30 0.35
C SER A 256 13.67 20.81 0.53
N SER A 257 14.66 20.04 0.09
CA SER A 257 16.04 20.50 -0.07
C SER A 257 16.67 19.88 -1.31
N ALA A 258 17.59 20.62 -1.94
CA ALA A 258 18.34 20.18 -3.13
C ALA A 258 18.98 18.76 -3.04
N PRO A 259 19.46 18.26 -1.88
CA PRO A 259 19.88 16.87 -1.70
C PRO A 259 18.79 15.82 -2.02
N TYR A 260 17.52 16.16 -1.77
CA TYR A 260 16.40 15.24 -1.99
C TYR A 260 16.12 15.05 -3.48
N ASP A 261 16.22 16.12 -4.28
CA ASP A 261 16.02 16.05 -5.73
C ASP A 261 17.06 15.13 -6.40
N ALA A 262 18.33 15.30 -6.04
CA ALA A 262 19.40 14.42 -6.49
C ALA A 262 19.15 12.97 -6.05
N TYR A 263 18.68 12.73 -4.83
CA TYR A 263 18.33 11.39 -4.37
C TYR A 263 17.21 10.73 -5.20
N LEU A 264 16.13 11.45 -5.52
CA LEU A 264 15.03 10.92 -6.32
C LEU A 264 15.47 10.57 -7.75
N LYS A 265 16.29 11.42 -8.39
CA LYS A 265 16.91 11.12 -9.68
C LYS A 265 17.76 9.85 -9.60
N GLY A 266 18.51 9.67 -8.52
CA GLY A 266 19.25 8.45 -8.24
C GLY A 266 18.33 7.22 -8.22
N ARG A 267 17.28 7.24 -7.40
CA ARG A 267 16.30 6.12 -7.31
C ARG A 267 15.63 5.80 -8.65
N PHE A 268 15.32 6.81 -9.47
CA PHE A 268 14.77 6.60 -10.81
C PHE A 268 15.71 5.77 -11.70
N PHE A 269 16.99 6.14 -11.76
CA PHE A 269 17.97 5.40 -12.56
C PHE A 269 18.29 4.03 -11.98
N TRP A 270 18.28 3.88 -10.65
CA TRP A 270 18.41 2.59 -9.98
C TRP A 270 17.36 1.59 -10.46
N HIS A 271 16.10 2.01 -10.52
CA HIS A 271 14.98 1.15 -10.94
C HIS A 271 15.07 0.67 -12.39
N LYS A 272 15.89 1.32 -13.24
CA LYS A 272 16.15 0.81 -14.60
C LYS A 272 16.98 -0.48 -14.60
N MET A 273 17.74 -0.78 -13.54
CA MET A 273 18.51 -2.02 -13.32
C MET A 273 19.48 -2.40 -14.46
N THR A 274 19.93 -1.44 -15.26
CA THR A 274 21.02 -1.64 -16.23
C THR A 274 22.35 -1.16 -15.63
N THR A 275 23.47 -1.74 -16.05
CA THR A 275 24.79 -1.32 -15.55
C THR A 275 25.04 0.18 -15.74
N GLU A 276 24.61 0.72 -16.88
CA GLU A 276 24.75 2.14 -17.19
C GLU A 276 23.83 3.01 -16.33
N ALA A 277 22.57 2.62 -16.16
CA ALA A 277 21.65 3.35 -15.29
C ALA A 277 22.06 3.27 -13.81
N ILE A 278 22.61 2.15 -13.34
CA ILE A 278 23.12 2.03 -11.97
C ILE A 278 24.30 2.99 -11.75
N ARG A 279 25.17 3.19 -12.74
CA ARG A 279 26.24 4.22 -12.65
C ARG A 279 25.67 5.63 -12.56
N THR A 280 24.67 5.95 -13.40
CA THR A 280 23.97 7.24 -13.34
C THR A 280 23.28 7.44 -11.99
N SER A 281 22.67 6.39 -11.44
CA SER A 281 22.06 6.39 -10.11
C SER A 281 23.07 6.74 -9.01
N MET A 282 24.26 6.15 -9.06
CA MET A 282 25.32 6.44 -8.10
C MET A 282 25.78 7.89 -8.16
N ALA A 283 25.93 8.45 -9.36
CA ALA A 283 26.32 9.84 -9.53
C ALA A 283 25.33 10.80 -8.85
N TYR A 284 24.04 10.55 -9.02
CA TYR A 284 22.98 11.33 -8.37
C TYR A 284 22.94 11.15 -6.84
N PHE A 285 23.20 9.95 -6.31
CA PHE A 285 23.34 9.80 -4.85
C PHE A 285 24.59 10.50 -4.30
N GLN A 286 25.69 10.51 -5.05
CA GLN A 286 26.89 11.25 -4.67
C GLN A 286 26.65 12.76 -4.72
N GLU A 287 25.88 13.26 -5.68
CA GLU A 287 25.43 14.65 -5.73
C GLU A 287 24.56 15.01 -4.52
N ALA A 288 23.64 14.14 -4.11
CA ALA A 288 22.87 14.36 -2.88
C ALA A 288 23.79 14.48 -1.64
N LEU A 289 24.84 13.67 -1.57
CA LEU A 289 25.82 13.68 -0.47
C LEU A 289 26.82 14.84 -0.54
N SER A 290 27.08 15.40 -1.71
CA SER A 290 27.93 16.59 -1.85
C SER A 290 27.21 17.83 -1.31
N ILE A 291 25.88 17.89 -1.45
CA ILE A 291 25.06 18.96 -0.90
C ILE A 291 24.79 18.75 0.59
N THR A 292 24.46 17.53 1.03
CA THR A 292 24.29 17.22 2.46
C THR A 292 24.91 15.88 2.81
N ARG A 293 26.08 15.95 3.43
CA ARG A 293 26.91 14.77 3.76
C ARG A 293 26.23 13.77 4.70
N SER A 294 25.32 14.23 5.56
CA SER A 294 24.55 13.40 6.50
C SER A 294 23.24 12.85 5.93
N PHE A 295 22.98 13.02 4.63
CA PHE A 295 21.72 12.61 4.01
C PHE A 295 21.62 11.08 3.87
N ALA A 296 21.14 10.44 4.93
CA ALA A 296 21.07 8.98 5.09
C ALA A 296 20.43 8.22 3.90
N PRO A 297 19.35 8.70 3.23
CA PRO A 297 18.78 7.99 2.10
C PRO A 297 19.74 7.80 0.92
N ALA A 298 20.62 8.77 0.64
CA ALA A 298 21.60 8.63 -0.44
C ALA A 298 22.71 7.62 -0.12
N HIS A 299 23.11 7.49 1.16
CA HIS A 299 24.01 6.42 1.60
C HIS A 299 23.39 5.04 1.38
N ALA A 300 22.11 4.87 1.71
CA ALA A 300 21.39 3.63 1.44
C ALA A 300 21.31 3.32 -0.06
N GLY A 301 20.98 4.32 -0.90
CA GLY A 301 20.95 4.16 -2.35
C GLY A 301 22.30 3.78 -2.96
N LEU A 302 23.42 4.32 -2.43
CA LEU A 302 24.76 3.89 -2.84
C LEU A 302 25.04 2.44 -2.44
N ALA A 303 24.65 2.02 -1.24
CA ALA A 303 24.81 0.64 -0.78
C ALA A 303 24.06 -0.33 -1.70
N ASP A 304 22.83 0.00 -2.09
CA ASP A 304 22.04 -0.76 -3.06
C ASP A 304 22.80 -0.88 -4.40
N CYS A 305 23.31 0.24 -4.92
CA CYS A 305 24.09 0.26 -6.16
C CYS A 305 25.33 -0.64 -6.12
N TYR A 306 26.11 -0.56 -5.04
CA TYR A 306 27.29 -1.39 -4.86
C TYR A 306 26.95 -2.88 -4.76
N ALA A 307 25.90 -3.22 -4.02
CA ALA A 307 25.46 -4.61 -3.87
C ALA A 307 25.10 -5.23 -5.24
N GLN A 308 24.40 -4.49 -6.09
CA GLN A 308 23.98 -4.98 -7.40
C GLN A 308 25.12 -5.02 -8.43
N MET A 309 26.04 -4.06 -8.42
CA MET A 309 27.22 -4.17 -9.30
C MET A 309 28.14 -5.32 -8.89
N GLY A 310 28.24 -5.61 -7.59
CA GLY A 310 28.94 -6.79 -7.08
C GLY A 310 28.33 -8.09 -7.60
N SER A 311 27.00 -8.22 -7.58
CA SER A 311 26.29 -9.43 -8.05
C SER A 311 26.42 -9.64 -9.56
N VAL A 312 26.33 -8.58 -10.37
CA VAL A 312 26.48 -8.64 -11.84
C VAL A 312 27.91 -9.07 -12.22
N ARG A 313 28.93 -8.58 -11.52
CA ARG A 313 30.34 -8.92 -11.78
C ARG A 313 30.66 -10.39 -11.43
N VAL A 314 30.07 -10.90 -10.36
CA VAL A 314 30.16 -12.32 -9.97
C VAL A 314 29.41 -13.23 -10.98
N GLY A 315 28.27 -12.78 -11.50
CA GLY A 315 27.53 -13.49 -12.56
C GLY A 315 28.27 -13.55 -13.90
N GLN A 316 28.97 -12.48 -14.29
CA GLN A 316 29.82 -12.46 -15.49
C GLN A 316 31.09 -13.31 -15.34
N MET A 317 31.72 -13.34 -14.16
CA MET A 317 32.84 -14.25 -13.89
C MET A 317 32.43 -15.73 -13.97
N ARG A 318 31.20 -16.09 -13.58
CA ARG A 318 30.69 -17.48 -13.73
C ARG A 318 30.37 -17.86 -15.17
N ARG A 319 30.10 -16.90 -16.06
CA ARG A 319 29.77 -17.13 -17.48
C ARG A 319 30.97 -17.00 -18.43
N GLY A 320 32.06 -16.36 -18.00
CA GLY A 320 33.27 -16.17 -18.79
C GLY A 320 34.42 -17.08 -18.38
N GLY A 321 34.50 -18.27 -18.98
CA GLY A 321 35.74 -19.02 -19.17
C GLY A 321 36.21 -19.92 -18.01
N LYS A 322 36.58 -21.17 -18.36
CA LYS A 322 37.36 -22.07 -17.49
C LYS A 322 38.58 -21.30 -16.94
N PRO A 323 38.97 -21.48 -15.67
CA PRO A 323 40.18 -20.86 -15.16
C PRO A 323 41.36 -21.37 -16.00
N ALA A 324 42.07 -20.46 -16.68
CA ALA A 324 43.33 -20.78 -17.30
C ALA A 324 44.25 -21.32 -16.19
N ARG A 325 44.64 -22.59 -16.29
CA ARG A 325 45.66 -23.16 -15.41
C ARG A 325 46.92 -22.32 -15.61
N LEU A 326 47.25 -21.49 -14.62
CA LEU A 326 48.59 -20.92 -14.47
C LEU A 326 49.56 -22.10 -14.37
N ARG A 327 50.17 -22.47 -15.50
CA ARG A 327 51.35 -23.35 -15.52
C ARG A 327 52.48 -22.53 -14.89
N MET A 328 52.81 -22.84 -13.63
CA MET A 328 54.03 -22.32 -13.04
C MET A 328 55.23 -22.88 -13.83
N PRO A 329 56.18 -22.03 -14.28
CA PRO A 329 57.39 -22.51 -14.90
C PRO A 329 58.25 -23.25 -13.87
N PRO A 330 58.99 -24.31 -14.26
CA PRO A 330 59.79 -25.08 -13.32
C PRO A 330 60.93 -24.22 -12.74
N VAL A 331 61.05 -24.25 -11.42
CA VAL A 331 62.15 -23.63 -10.68
C VAL A 331 63.44 -24.37 -11.04
N ARG A 332 64.37 -23.71 -11.74
CA ARG A 332 65.75 -24.20 -11.89
C ARG A 332 66.51 -23.87 -10.60
N LEU A 333 66.82 -24.88 -9.81
CA LEU A 333 67.79 -24.74 -8.72
C LEU A 333 69.20 -24.63 -9.33
N PRO A 334 70.00 -23.62 -8.96
CA PRO A 334 71.40 -23.54 -9.38
C PRO A 334 72.23 -24.64 -8.70
N ARG A 335 72.84 -25.50 -9.51
CA ARG A 335 74.02 -26.29 -9.11
C ARG A 335 75.19 -25.33 -8.96
N GLN A 336 75.83 -25.29 -7.78
CA GLN A 336 77.29 -25.21 -7.54
C GLN A 336 77.52 -25.68 -6.08
N LEU A 337 78.24 -26.79 -5.84
CA LEU A 337 79.69 -26.86 -5.56
C LEU A 337 80.00 -26.01 -4.32
N TRP A 338 80.27 -26.55 -3.12
CA TRP A 338 81.10 -27.69 -2.72
C TRP A 338 80.54 -28.39 -1.48
#